data_AF-A0ABC8BSU8-F1
#
_entry.id   AF-A0ABC8BSU8-F1
#
_cell.length_a   1.000
_cell.length_b   1.000
_cell.length_c   1.000
_cell.angle_alpha   90.00
_cell.angle_beta   90.00
_cell.angle_gamma   90.00
#
_symmetry.space_group_name_H-M   'P 1'
#
loop_
_entity.id
_entity.type
_entity.pdbx_description
1 polymer ?
#
loop_
_entity_poly.entity_id
_entity_poly.type
_entity_poly.pdbx_seq_one_letter_code
_entity_poly.pdbx_strand_id
1 'polypeptide(L)'
;MGIEEFGGGQTAQADVLVVTTNDVPGYEVTQVIGEVFGLTVRSRHLGSQIGAGLKSMIGGELKGLTKTLVETRNQAMERLVEQARVRGANAVLMMRFDVTEAADVGTEVCAYGTAAVIRKV
;
A
#
# COMPACT_ATOMS: atom_id res chain seq x y z
N MET A 1 1.28 -21.81 0.84
CA MET A 1 1.35 -20.37 0.60
C MET A 1 2.71 -20.08 0.02
N GLY A 2 2.80 -19.50 -1.16
CA GLY A 2 4.05 -18.96 -1.70
C GLY A 2 4.40 -17.62 -1.04
N ILE A 3 5.63 -17.14 -1.23
CA ILE A 3 6.06 -15.83 -0.70
C ILE A 3 5.17 -14.68 -1.20
N GLU A 4 4.56 -14.83 -2.37
CA GLU A 4 3.65 -13.85 -2.99
C GLU A 4 2.33 -13.66 -2.22
N GLU A 5 1.96 -14.60 -1.34
CA GLU A 5 0.73 -14.48 -0.55
C GLU A 5 0.91 -13.67 0.74
N PHE A 6 2.16 -13.32 1.09
CA PHE A 6 2.51 -12.59 2.31
C PHE A 6 2.94 -11.15 2.05
N GLY A 7 3.01 -10.75 0.79
CA GLY A 7 3.60 -9.48 0.41
C GLY A 7 3.07 -8.96 -0.92
N GLY A 8 3.66 -7.85 -1.32
CA GLY A 8 3.40 -7.19 -2.59
C GLY A 8 4.54 -6.24 -2.87
N GLY A 9 4.33 -5.34 -3.80
CA GLY A 9 5.34 -4.38 -4.21
C GLY A 9 5.24 -4.12 -5.70
N GLN A 10 5.81 -3.00 -6.12
CA GLN A 10 5.91 -2.72 -7.55
C GLN A 10 6.97 -3.61 -8.18
N THR A 11 6.72 -3.99 -9.43
CA THR A 11 7.73 -4.62 -10.27
C THR A 11 8.77 -3.58 -10.71
N ALA A 12 9.94 -4.04 -11.16
CA ALA A 12 11.02 -3.17 -11.61
C ALA A 12 10.69 -2.28 -12.82
N GLN A 13 9.53 -2.47 -13.47
CA GLN A 13 9.06 -1.75 -14.65
C GLN A 13 7.81 -0.88 -14.39
N ALA A 14 7.56 -0.45 -13.16
CA ALA A 14 6.40 0.41 -12.88
C ALA A 14 6.55 1.80 -13.54
N ASP A 15 5.46 2.30 -14.15
CA ASP A 15 5.40 3.64 -14.76
C ASP A 15 5.59 4.78 -13.73
N VAL A 16 5.25 4.50 -12.46
CA VAL A 16 5.47 5.38 -11.31
C VAL A 16 6.31 4.60 -10.31
N LEU A 17 7.54 5.03 -10.05
CA LEU A 17 8.43 4.41 -9.06
C LEU A 17 8.03 4.81 -7.64
N VAL A 18 7.59 3.87 -6.82
CA VAL A 18 7.26 4.10 -5.41
C VAL A 18 8.36 3.54 -4.52
N VAL A 19 8.95 4.41 -3.69
CA VAL A 19 10.02 4.03 -2.76
C VAL A 19 9.72 4.50 -1.35
N THR A 20 10.27 3.78 -0.38
CA THR A 20 10.19 4.16 1.04
C THR A 20 11.35 5.07 1.46
N THR A 21 12.37 5.23 0.62
CA THR A 21 13.49 6.16 0.83
C THR A 21 13.07 7.59 0.51
N ASN A 22 13.78 8.57 1.10
CA ASN A 22 13.58 9.98 0.76
C ASN A 22 14.11 10.30 -0.63
N ASP A 23 15.19 9.61 -1.03
CA ASP A 23 15.93 9.85 -2.27
C ASP A 23 16.01 8.57 -3.10
N VAL A 24 16.30 8.71 -4.39
CA VAL A 24 16.50 7.57 -5.32
C VAL A 24 17.90 7.67 -5.92
N PRO A 25 18.90 6.93 -5.40
CA PRO A 25 20.25 6.95 -5.95
C PRO A 25 20.28 6.66 -7.46
N GLY A 26 21.06 7.44 -8.21
CA GLY A 26 21.10 7.40 -9.68
C GLY A 26 19.97 8.18 -10.36
N TYR A 27 19.13 8.88 -9.60
CA TYR A 27 18.11 9.79 -10.10
C TYR A 27 18.20 11.15 -9.41
N GLU A 28 17.76 12.18 -10.11
CA GLU A 28 17.60 13.55 -9.63
C GLU A 28 16.11 13.89 -9.59
N VAL A 29 15.64 14.50 -8.50
CA VAL A 29 14.29 15.06 -8.41
C VAL A 29 14.24 16.39 -9.16
N THR A 30 13.54 16.41 -10.29
CA THR A 30 13.42 17.61 -11.14
C THR A 30 12.21 18.48 -10.79
N GLN A 31 11.18 17.89 -10.19
CA GLN A 31 10.00 18.60 -9.73
C GLN A 31 9.34 17.85 -8.57
N VAL A 32 8.97 18.57 -7.51
CA VAL A 32 8.07 18.08 -6.45
C VAL A 32 6.65 18.51 -6.80
N ILE A 33 5.73 17.56 -6.83
CA ILE A 33 4.31 17.82 -7.14
C ILE A 33 3.51 18.07 -5.85
N GLY A 34 3.89 17.42 -4.76
CA GLY A 34 3.22 17.52 -3.47
C GLY A 34 2.88 16.16 -2.89
N GLU A 35 2.10 16.15 -1.82
CA GLU A 35 1.62 14.92 -1.20
C GLU A 35 0.59 14.20 -2.07
N VAL A 36 0.62 12.87 -2.03
CA VAL A 36 -0.41 12.00 -2.60
C VAL A 36 -0.72 10.88 -1.62
N PHE A 37 -1.96 10.41 -1.67
CA PHE A 37 -2.42 9.29 -0.85
C PHE A 37 -3.42 8.40 -1.61
N GLY A 38 -3.46 7.13 -1.22
CA GLY A 38 -4.45 6.15 -1.62
C GLY A 38 -5.03 5.49 -0.37
N LEU A 39 -6.35 5.57 -0.21
CA LEU A 39 -7.05 5.12 0.99
C LEU A 39 -8.01 3.99 0.66
N THR A 40 -8.16 3.02 1.55
CA THR A 40 -9.23 2.01 1.50
C THR A 40 -9.72 1.68 2.90
N VAL A 41 -10.97 1.27 3.01
CA VAL A 41 -11.59 0.87 4.28
C VAL A 41 -12.17 -0.53 4.12
N ARG A 42 -11.84 -1.44 5.05
CA ARG A 42 -12.43 -2.79 5.12
C ARG A 42 -13.38 -2.88 6.29
N SER A 43 -14.63 -3.24 6.00
CA SER A 43 -15.67 -3.38 7.04
C SER A 43 -15.32 -4.45 8.07
N ARG A 44 -15.70 -4.20 9.33
CA ARG A 44 -15.49 -5.13 10.46
C ARG A 44 -16.17 -6.50 10.23
N HIS A 45 -17.31 -6.53 9.54
CA HIS A 45 -18.05 -7.77 9.25
C HIS A 45 -17.35 -8.70 8.25
N LEU A 46 -16.49 -8.16 7.39
CA LEU A 46 -15.65 -8.97 6.51
C LEU A 46 -14.53 -9.67 7.32
N GLY A 47 -13.97 -8.97 8.31
CA GLY A 47 -12.99 -9.54 9.24
C GLY A 47 -13.58 -10.55 10.23
N SER A 48 -14.80 -10.33 10.73
CA SER A 48 -15.44 -11.24 11.67
C SER A 48 -15.85 -12.58 11.03
N GLN A 49 -16.23 -12.59 9.76
CA GLN A 49 -16.53 -13.82 9.02
C GLN A 49 -15.26 -14.67 8.79
N ILE A 50 -14.13 -14.03 8.53
CA ILE A 50 -12.82 -14.71 8.46
C ILE A 50 -12.44 -15.24 9.85
N GLY A 51 -12.58 -14.45 10.92
CA GLY A 51 -12.29 -14.87 12.29
C GLY A 51 -13.18 -16.01 12.81
N ALA A 52 -14.45 -16.06 12.42
CA ALA A 52 -15.38 -17.13 12.78
C ALA A 52 -15.04 -18.47 12.10
N GLY A 53 -14.47 -18.44 10.88
CA GLY A 53 -13.97 -19.62 10.18
C GLY A 53 -12.58 -20.11 10.66
N LEU A 54 -11.92 -19.35 11.54
CA LEU A 54 -10.52 -19.52 11.91
C LEU A 54 -10.30 -19.92 13.38
N LYS A 55 -11.33 -20.48 14.03
CA LYS A 55 -11.20 -21.16 15.33
C LYS A 55 -10.25 -22.39 15.30
N SER A 56 -9.55 -22.68 14.20
CA SER A 56 -8.94 -24.00 13.97
C SER A 56 -7.41 -24.10 14.04
N MET A 57 -6.63 -23.08 14.45
CA MET A 57 -5.17 -23.22 14.50
C MET A 57 -4.60 -22.65 15.79
N ILE A 58 -4.40 -23.53 16.77
CA ILE A 58 -3.61 -23.27 17.98
C ILE A 58 -2.22 -22.76 17.54
N GLY A 59 -1.94 -21.48 17.75
CA GLY A 59 -0.61 -20.86 17.65
C GLY A 59 -0.07 -20.52 16.25
N GLY A 60 -0.87 -20.65 15.18
CA GLY A 60 -0.42 -20.43 13.80
C GLY A 60 -0.86 -19.08 13.19
N GLU A 61 -0.27 -18.73 12.04
CA GLU A 61 -0.64 -17.54 11.28
C GLU A 61 -2.09 -17.60 10.76
N LEU A 62 -2.79 -16.46 10.84
CA LEU A 62 -4.15 -16.31 10.38
C LEU A 62 -4.21 -16.07 8.86
N LYS A 63 -3.94 -17.10 8.06
CA LYS A 63 -3.76 -17.01 6.59
C LYS A 63 -4.84 -16.22 5.84
N GLY A 64 -6.11 -16.40 6.21
CA GLY A 64 -7.22 -15.65 5.59
C GLY A 64 -7.17 -14.15 5.91
N LEU A 65 -6.77 -13.79 7.13
CA LEU A 65 -6.54 -12.41 7.53
C LEU A 65 -5.30 -11.84 6.84
N THR A 66 -4.20 -12.58 6.79
CA THR A 66 -2.98 -12.19 6.06
C THR A 66 -3.31 -11.83 4.61
N LYS A 67 -4.01 -12.72 3.89
CA LYS A 67 -4.42 -12.47 2.50
C LYS A 67 -5.26 -11.20 2.37
N THR A 68 -6.22 -10.99 3.29
CA THR A 68 -7.07 -9.79 3.30
C THR A 68 -6.24 -8.51 3.52
N LEU A 69 -5.23 -8.56 4.39
CA LEU A 69 -4.35 -7.42 4.66
C LEU A 69 -3.46 -7.10 3.45
N VAL A 70 -2.94 -8.13 2.77
CA VAL A 70 -2.17 -7.96 1.52
C VAL A 70 -3.02 -7.32 0.43
N GLU A 71 -4.22 -7.84 0.19
CA GLU A 71 -5.17 -7.26 -0.79
C GLU A 71 -5.55 -5.81 -0.47
N THR A 72 -5.71 -5.51 0.81
CA THR A 72 -6.05 -4.16 1.28
C THR A 72 -4.91 -3.17 1.07
N ARG A 73 -3.67 -3.56 1.37
CA ARG A 73 -2.48 -2.74 1.10
C ARG A 73 -2.25 -2.54 -0.41
N ASN A 74 -2.44 -3.58 -1.21
CA ASN A 74 -2.32 -3.50 -2.67
C ASN A 74 -3.35 -2.52 -3.26
N GLN A 75 -4.59 -2.54 -2.78
CA GLN A 75 -5.62 -1.60 -3.23
C GLN A 75 -5.29 -0.14 -2.85
N ALA A 76 -4.79 0.10 -1.63
CA ALA A 76 -4.34 1.45 -1.23
C ALA A 76 -3.18 1.93 -2.12
N MET A 77 -2.24 1.03 -2.44
CA MET A 77 -1.11 1.31 -3.32
C MET A 77 -1.52 1.62 -4.75
N GLU A 78 -2.46 0.88 -5.32
CA GLU A 78 -3.00 1.14 -6.65
C GLU A 78 -3.61 2.56 -6.73
N ARG A 79 -4.37 2.95 -5.71
CA ARG A 79 -4.96 4.30 -5.61
C ARG A 79 -3.90 5.39 -5.46
N LEU A 80 -2.85 5.16 -4.67
CA LEU A 80 -1.71 6.08 -4.52
C LEU A 80 -1.01 6.30 -5.86
N VAL A 81 -0.70 5.21 -6.57
CA VAL A 81 -0.04 5.24 -7.89
C VAL A 81 -0.90 5.99 -8.90
N GLU A 82 -2.21 5.76 -8.92
CA GLU A 82 -3.11 6.47 -9.81
C GLU A 82 -3.17 7.97 -9.48
N GLN A 83 -3.23 8.34 -8.19
CA GLN A 83 -3.15 9.74 -7.78
C GLN A 83 -1.85 10.42 -8.22
N ALA A 84 -0.71 9.71 -8.13
CA ALA A 84 0.56 10.22 -8.61
C ALA A 84 0.56 10.39 -10.14
N ARG A 85 0.09 9.37 -10.87
CA ARG A 85 0.03 9.34 -12.33
C ARG A 85 -0.82 10.49 -12.89
N VAL A 86 -2.05 10.68 -12.40
CA VAL A 86 -2.96 11.73 -12.90
C VAL A 86 -2.44 13.15 -12.62
N ARG A 87 -1.54 13.30 -11.66
CA ARG A 87 -0.87 14.58 -11.34
C ARG A 87 0.43 14.79 -12.11
N GLY A 88 0.79 13.86 -13.01
CA GLY A 88 1.99 13.94 -13.84
C GLY A 88 3.27 13.48 -13.14
N ALA A 89 3.17 12.77 -12.02
CA ALA A 89 4.33 12.21 -11.33
C ALA A 89 4.80 10.91 -12.01
N ASN A 90 6.10 10.67 -11.98
CA ASN A 90 6.70 9.38 -12.32
C ASN A 90 7.36 8.70 -11.11
N ALA A 91 7.25 9.31 -9.92
CA ALA A 91 7.70 8.70 -8.67
C ALA A 91 6.85 9.13 -7.46
N VAL A 92 6.84 8.28 -6.44
CA VAL A 92 6.41 8.60 -5.08
C VAL A 92 7.55 8.29 -4.12
N LEU A 93 8.05 9.30 -3.44
CA LEU A 93 9.13 9.22 -2.46
C LEU A 93 8.55 9.13 -1.05
N MET A 94 9.36 8.60 -0.11
CA MET A 94 9.02 8.48 1.31
C MET A 94 7.65 7.82 1.53
N MET A 95 7.31 6.80 0.74
CA MET A 95 6.02 6.13 0.88
C MET A 95 5.91 5.46 2.25
N ARG A 96 4.75 5.60 2.89
CA ARG A 96 4.38 4.94 4.15
C ARG A 96 2.97 4.37 4.05
N PHE A 97 2.68 3.46 4.98
CA PHE A 97 1.31 3.07 5.30
C PHE A 97 0.93 3.61 6.66
N ASP A 98 -0.28 4.14 6.76
CA ASP A 98 -1.00 4.35 8.01
C ASP A 98 -2.17 3.36 8.09
N VAL A 99 -2.50 2.93 9.30
CA VAL A 99 -3.59 1.98 9.57
C VAL A 99 -4.36 2.46 10.80
N THR A 100 -5.64 2.78 10.60
CA THR A 100 -6.54 3.22 11.67
C THR A 100 -7.68 2.23 11.83
N GLU A 101 -7.90 1.74 13.05
CA GLU A 101 -9.05 0.91 13.38
C GLU A 101 -10.14 1.74 14.03
N ALA A 102 -11.31 1.81 13.40
CA ALA A 102 -12.51 2.37 14.01
C ALA A 102 -13.37 1.24 14.57
N ALA A 103 -13.64 1.28 15.88
CA ALA A 103 -14.30 0.21 16.64
C ALA A 103 -15.61 -0.30 16.03
N ASP A 104 -16.37 0.54 15.32
CA ASP A 104 -17.68 0.16 14.79
C ASP A 104 -17.79 0.22 13.26
N VAL A 105 -16.74 0.65 12.56
CA VAL A 105 -16.80 0.88 11.10
C VAL A 105 -15.94 -0.14 10.36
N GLY A 106 -14.67 -0.28 10.74
CA GLY A 106 -13.72 -1.11 10.01
C GLY A 106 -12.28 -0.64 10.19
N THR A 107 -11.40 -1.23 9.39
CA THR A 107 -9.98 -0.88 9.34
C THR A 107 -9.71 -0.05 8.09
N GLU A 108 -9.23 1.16 8.29
CA GLU A 108 -8.69 2.02 7.25
C GLU A 108 -7.22 1.70 7.02
N VAL A 109 -6.81 1.64 5.76
CA VAL A 109 -5.42 1.59 5.34
C VAL A 109 -5.17 2.72 4.34
N CYS A 110 -4.21 3.57 4.67
CA CYS A 110 -3.79 4.70 3.83
C CYS A 110 -2.34 4.49 3.40
N ALA A 111 -2.08 4.44 2.10
CA ALA A 111 -0.73 4.58 1.56
C ALA A 111 -0.51 6.06 1.21
N TYR A 112 0.60 6.67 1.61
CA TYR A 112 0.88 8.08 1.34
C TYR A 112 2.36 8.34 1.11
N GLY A 113 2.69 9.43 0.42
CA GLY A 113 4.07 9.85 0.15
C GLY A 113 4.12 11.14 -0.67
N THR A 114 5.29 11.47 -1.20
CA THR A 114 5.53 12.68 -2.00
C THR A 114 5.60 12.34 -3.48
N ALA A 115 4.64 12.81 -4.27
CA ALA A 115 4.68 12.72 -5.72
C ALA A 115 5.77 13.64 -6.31
N ALA A 116 6.57 13.10 -7.22
CA ALA A 116 7.67 13.82 -7.85
C ALA A 116 7.89 13.38 -9.30
N VAL A 117 8.60 14.23 -10.05
CA VAL A 117 9.20 13.89 -11.34
C VAL A 117 10.70 13.71 -11.15
N ILE A 118 11.18 12.48 -11.37
CA ILE A 118 12.60 12.12 -11.29
C ILE A 118 13.17 11.82 -12.68
N ARG A 119 14.47 12.06 -12.85
CA ARG A 119 15.23 11.75 -14.07
C ARG A 119 16.52 11.04 -13.70
N LYS A 120 16.88 10.01 -14.48
CA LYS A 120 18.16 9.30 -14.29
C LYS A 120 19.35 10.23 -14.54
N VAL A 121 20.37 10.14 -13.69
CA VAL A 121 21.63 10.90 -13.79
C VAL A 121 22.73 10.05 -14.43
#